data_AF-A0A8T7I4W1-F1
#
_entry.id   AF-A0A8T7I4W1-F1
#
_cell.length_a   1.000
_cell.length_b   1.000
_cell.length_c   1.000
_cell.angle_alpha   90.00
_cell.angle_beta   90.00
_cell.angle_gamma   90.00
#
_symmetry.space_group_name_H-M   'P 1'
#
loop_
_entity.id
_entity.type
_entity.pdbx_description
1 polymer ?
#
loop_
_entity_poly.entity_id
_entity_poly.type
_entity_poly.pdbx_seq_one_letter_code
_entity_poly.pdbx_strand_id
1 'polypeptide(L)'
;MKIKYLVGMTAFTVSAMFAPATSLMADDGQETVMMVCQNTGDKAGFDSKWLNKFIDQCAGDISGLTFSSDDPVSGEEISSIEERCVDASESEDEEEFERNFGQCMVSGVLQALKDSAE
;
A
#
# COMPACT_ATOMS: atom_id res chain seq x y z
N MET A 1 53.48 30.68 -11.93
CA MET A 1 54.10 29.50 -12.58
C MET A 1 53.04 28.43 -12.79
N LYS A 2 53.22 27.55 -13.80
CA LYS A 2 52.33 26.42 -14.13
C LYS A 2 53.08 25.09 -13.92
N ILE A 3 52.33 24.00 -13.68
CA ILE A 3 52.49 22.58 -14.10
C ILE A 3 51.66 21.75 -13.11
N LYS A 4 50.51 21.12 -13.44
CA LYS A 4 50.13 20.13 -14.48
C LYS A 4 50.31 18.66 -14.05
N TYR A 5 49.24 18.04 -13.56
CA TYR A 5 48.84 16.61 -13.68
C TYR A 5 47.31 16.55 -13.39
N LEU A 6 46.39 15.97 -14.17
CA LEU A 6 46.35 15.53 -15.57
C LEU A 6 46.86 14.11 -15.95
N VAL A 7 46.39 13.09 -15.22
CA VAL A 7 46.05 11.72 -15.66
C VAL A 7 44.91 11.26 -14.74
N GLY A 8 43.87 10.51 -15.10
CA GLY A 8 43.35 9.97 -16.37
C GLY A 8 42.06 9.20 -16.02
N MET A 9 40.92 9.52 -16.61
CA MET A 9 40.31 8.75 -17.71
C MET A 9 39.78 7.34 -17.35
N THR A 10 38.56 7.29 -16.80
CA THR A 10 37.59 6.21 -17.09
C THR A 10 36.21 6.82 -17.26
N ALA A 11 35.82 7.10 -18.51
CA ALA A 11 34.45 7.42 -18.84
C ALA A 11 33.63 6.13 -18.90
N PHE A 12 32.74 5.90 -17.95
CA PHE A 12 31.72 4.86 -18.07
C PHE A 12 30.57 5.38 -18.95
N THR A 13 30.74 5.24 -20.27
CA THR A 13 29.65 5.45 -21.22
C THR A 13 28.67 4.28 -21.13
N VAL A 14 27.67 4.39 -20.25
CA VAL A 14 26.48 3.53 -20.32
C VAL A 14 25.56 4.07 -21.42
N SER A 15 25.85 3.67 -22.65
CA SER A 15 24.94 3.87 -23.78
C SER A 15 23.77 2.90 -23.70
N ALA A 16 22.71 3.28 -22.99
CA ALA A 16 21.40 2.62 -23.05
C ALA A 16 20.48 3.43 -23.98
N MET A 17 20.62 3.24 -25.29
CA MET A 17 19.67 3.75 -26.30
C MET A 17 18.82 2.59 -26.84
N PHE A 18 17.62 2.41 -26.28
CA PHE A 18 16.42 1.78 -26.88
C PHE A 18 15.28 2.16 -25.92
N ALA A 19 14.52 3.24 -26.15
CA ALA A 19 13.42 3.40 -27.10
C ALA A 19 12.11 2.69 -26.66
N PRO A 20 10.92 3.23 -26.99
CA PRO A 20 10.57 4.63 -27.25
C PRO A 20 10.19 5.32 -25.92
N ALA A 21 9.64 6.54 -25.99
CA ALA A 21 8.65 6.93 -24.99
C ALA A 21 7.42 6.04 -25.20
N THR A 22 7.34 4.90 -24.50
CA THR A 22 6.03 4.34 -24.20
C THR A 22 5.26 5.46 -23.53
N SER A 23 4.11 5.79 -24.09
CA SER A 23 3.16 6.63 -23.38
C SER A 23 2.90 5.92 -22.06
N LEU A 24 3.47 6.45 -20.97
CA LEU A 24 2.86 6.33 -19.66
C LEU A 24 1.53 7.07 -19.78
N MET A 25 0.55 6.36 -20.35
CA MET A 25 -0.74 6.33 -19.73
C MET A 25 -0.44 5.87 -18.31
N ALA A 26 -0.33 6.85 -17.41
CA ALA A 26 -0.62 6.58 -16.03
C ALA A 26 -1.98 5.90 -16.08
N ASP A 27 -2.02 4.64 -15.70
CA ASP A 27 -3.26 3.92 -15.59
C ASP A 27 -3.95 4.58 -14.40
N ASP A 28 -4.82 5.58 -14.65
CA ASP A 28 -5.39 6.45 -13.61
C ASP A 28 -6.02 5.59 -12.50
N GLY A 29 -6.56 4.42 -12.85
CA GLY A 29 -7.05 3.40 -11.92
C GLY A 29 -5.99 2.81 -10.99
N GLN A 30 -4.75 2.60 -11.43
CA GLN A 30 -3.68 2.07 -10.57
C GLN A 30 -3.15 3.11 -9.56
N GLU A 31 -3.07 4.40 -9.95
CA GLU A 31 -2.75 5.47 -8.99
C GLU A 31 -3.90 5.64 -7.97
N THR A 32 -5.15 5.57 -8.43
CA THR A 32 -6.36 5.59 -7.58
C THR A 32 -6.40 4.40 -6.62
N VAL A 33 -6.13 3.17 -7.06
CA VAL A 33 -6.10 1.96 -6.21
C VAL A 33 -5.08 2.12 -5.09
N MET A 34 -3.86 2.56 -5.39
CA MET A 34 -2.83 2.77 -4.35
C MET A 34 -3.24 3.87 -3.35
N MET A 35 -3.91 4.92 -3.82
CA MET A 35 -4.43 6.00 -2.97
C MET A 35 -5.55 5.51 -2.03
N VAL A 36 -6.51 4.75 -2.54
CA VAL A 36 -7.59 4.14 -1.74
C VAL A 36 -7.03 3.19 -0.68
N CYS A 37 -6.05 2.34 -1.04
CA CYS A 37 -5.37 1.47 -0.09
C CYS A 37 -4.61 2.26 0.98
N GLN A 38 -3.87 3.32 0.61
CA GLN A 38 -3.13 4.15 1.57
C GLN A 38 -4.09 4.87 2.53
N ASN A 39 -5.07 5.61 2.00
CA ASN A 39 -6.08 6.35 2.78
C ASN A 39 -6.83 5.44 3.77
N THR A 40 -7.28 4.28 3.29
CA THR A 40 -8.04 3.33 4.11
C THR A 40 -7.17 2.70 5.20
N GLY A 41 -5.91 2.37 4.88
CA GLY A 41 -4.97 1.81 5.84
C GLY A 41 -4.55 2.80 6.93
N ASP A 42 -4.33 4.06 6.55
CA ASP A 42 -4.03 5.16 7.48
C ASP A 42 -5.24 5.47 8.38
N LYS A 43 -6.47 5.46 7.83
CA LYS A 43 -7.71 5.60 8.60
C LYS A 43 -7.92 4.44 9.58
N ALA A 44 -7.57 3.21 9.18
CA ALA A 44 -7.62 2.03 10.05
C ALA A 44 -6.56 2.03 11.16
N GLY A 45 -5.68 3.04 11.21
CA GLY A 45 -4.68 3.19 12.27
C GLY A 45 -3.58 2.13 12.25
N PHE A 46 -3.35 1.48 11.09
CA PHE A 46 -2.32 0.45 10.98
C PHE A 46 -0.92 1.03 11.27
N ASP A 47 -0.16 0.34 12.11
CA ASP A 47 1.28 0.61 12.22
C ASP A 47 2.01 0.19 10.93
N SER A 48 3.26 0.63 10.77
CA SER A 48 4.06 0.41 9.56
C SER A 48 4.14 -1.04 9.08
N LYS A 49 4.08 -2.03 9.97
CA LYS A 49 4.08 -3.47 9.63
C LYS A 49 2.76 -3.90 9.02
N TRP A 50 1.63 -3.58 9.65
CA TRP A 50 0.30 -3.95 9.15
C TRP A 50 -0.11 -3.11 7.95
N LEU A 51 0.29 -1.85 7.88
CA LEU A 51 0.02 -0.94 6.77
C LEU A 51 0.66 -1.43 5.47
N ASN A 52 1.96 -1.78 5.51
CA ASN A 52 2.63 -2.38 4.36
C ASN A 52 1.96 -3.70 3.92
N LYS A 53 1.63 -4.58 4.87
CA LYS A 53 0.92 -5.83 4.58
C LYS A 53 -0.47 -5.59 3.97
N PHE A 54 -1.19 -4.58 4.46
CA PHE A 54 -2.49 -4.19 3.95
C PHE A 54 -2.39 -3.69 2.52
N ILE A 55 -1.46 -2.77 2.23
CA ILE A 55 -1.24 -2.19 0.90
C ILE A 55 -0.85 -3.28 -0.11
N ASP A 56 0.08 -4.16 0.24
CA ASP A 56 0.53 -5.28 -0.60
C ASP A 56 -0.63 -6.22 -1.00
N GLN A 57 -1.57 -6.49 -0.08
CA GLN A 57 -2.76 -7.30 -0.36
C GLN A 57 -3.81 -6.51 -1.13
N CYS A 58 -4.12 -5.30 -0.66
CA CYS A 58 -5.13 -4.41 -1.21
C CYS A 58 -4.90 -4.13 -2.71
N ALA A 59 -3.69 -3.73 -3.10
CA ALA A 59 -3.37 -3.40 -4.49
C ALA A 59 -3.61 -4.57 -5.47
N GLY A 60 -3.42 -5.82 -5.02
CA GLY A 60 -3.75 -7.01 -5.82
C GLY A 60 -5.25 -7.36 -5.82
N ASP A 61 -5.89 -7.23 -4.66
CA ASP A 61 -7.26 -7.71 -4.41
C ASP A 61 -8.36 -6.74 -4.85
N ILE A 62 -8.07 -5.44 -4.96
CA ILE A 62 -9.00 -4.42 -5.49
C ILE A 62 -8.62 -3.92 -6.89
N SER A 63 -7.60 -4.51 -7.53
CA SER A 63 -7.20 -4.18 -8.90
C SER A 63 -8.35 -4.45 -9.89
N GLY A 64 -8.84 -3.38 -10.53
CA GLY A 64 -9.95 -3.44 -11.49
C GLY A 64 -11.34 -3.28 -10.86
N LEU A 65 -11.42 -3.02 -9.55
CA LEU A 65 -12.63 -2.50 -8.92
C LEU A 65 -12.71 -0.98 -9.13
N THR A 66 -13.95 -0.45 -9.13
CA THR A 66 -14.23 0.98 -9.20
C THR A 66 -14.90 1.45 -7.90
N PHE A 67 -14.55 2.66 -7.47
CA PHE A 67 -15.04 3.28 -6.24
C PHE A 67 -15.62 4.65 -6.56
N SER A 68 -16.75 5.00 -5.96
CA SER A 68 -17.36 6.34 -6.10
C SER A 68 -16.65 7.43 -5.27
N SER A 69 -15.62 7.07 -4.50
CA SER A 69 -14.89 7.92 -3.55
C SER A 69 -13.45 7.41 -3.36
N ASP A 70 -12.48 8.32 -3.20
CA ASP A 70 -11.09 8.02 -2.78
C ASP A 70 -11.00 7.53 -1.33
N ASP A 71 -12.13 7.60 -0.62
CA ASP A 71 -12.34 7.18 0.75
C ASP A 71 -13.69 6.46 0.89
N PRO A 72 -13.78 5.17 0.49
CA PRO A 72 -15.05 4.46 0.35
C PRO A 72 -15.50 3.72 1.62
N VAL A 73 -14.58 3.38 2.54
CA VAL A 73 -14.91 2.70 3.81
C VAL A 73 -15.10 3.72 4.93
N SER A 74 -16.21 3.63 5.66
CA SER A 74 -16.53 4.59 6.73
C SER A 74 -15.69 4.36 8.01
N GLY A 75 -15.52 5.40 8.82
CA GLY A 75 -14.87 5.26 10.14
C GLY A 75 -15.68 4.39 11.11
N GLU A 76 -17.02 4.42 11.01
CA GLU A 76 -17.92 3.58 11.81
C GLU A 76 -17.75 2.08 11.47
N GLU A 77 -17.59 1.78 10.18
CA GLU A 77 -17.34 0.43 9.68
C GLU A 77 -15.96 -0.10 10.11
N ILE A 78 -14.92 0.74 10.08
CA ILE A 78 -13.61 0.43 10.66
C ILE A 78 -13.71 0.14 12.16
N SER A 79 -14.43 0.96 12.93
CA SER A 79 -14.65 0.70 14.37
C SER A 79 -15.41 -0.62 14.61
N SER A 80 -16.36 -0.97 13.74
CA SER A 80 -17.08 -2.26 13.82
C SER A 80 -16.22 -3.45 13.39
N ILE A 81 -15.21 -3.25 12.53
CA ILE A 81 -14.18 -4.26 12.25
C ILE A 81 -13.26 -4.41 13.48
N GLU A 82 -12.83 -3.30 14.07
CA GLU A 82 -11.97 -3.27 15.25
C GLU A 82 -12.58 -4.03 16.44
N GLU A 83 -13.82 -3.71 16.80
CA GLU A 83 -14.56 -4.39 17.89
C GLU A 83 -14.60 -5.92 17.67
N ARG A 84 -14.99 -6.37 16.48
CA ARG A 84 -15.01 -7.79 16.11
C ARG A 84 -13.63 -8.43 16.11
N CYS A 85 -12.59 -7.67 15.78
CA CYS A 85 -11.23 -8.17 15.74
C CYS A 85 -10.56 -8.24 17.12
N VAL A 86 -10.96 -7.38 18.07
CA VAL A 86 -10.58 -7.55 19.49
C VAL A 86 -11.16 -8.87 20.01
N ASP A 87 -12.48 -9.07 19.87
CA ASP A 87 -13.17 -10.30 20.31
C ASP A 87 -12.60 -11.57 19.63
N ALA A 88 -12.25 -11.50 18.34
CA ALA A 88 -11.72 -12.63 17.61
C ALA A 88 -10.25 -12.96 17.91
N SER A 89 -9.54 -12.10 18.65
CA SER A 89 -8.08 -12.21 18.86
C SER A 89 -7.68 -12.51 20.30
N GLU A 90 -8.64 -12.75 21.20
CA GLU A 90 -8.39 -13.08 22.61
C GLU A 90 -7.29 -14.15 22.77
N SER A 91 -6.16 -13.75 23.37
CA SER A 91 -5.08 -14.64 23.81
C SER A 91 -4.47 -14.12 25.11
N GLU A 92 -3.86 -15.02 25.89
CA GLU A 92 -3.06 -14.69 27.07
C GLU A 92 -1.63 -14.21 26.68
N ASP A 93 -1.23 -14.39 25.41
CA ASP A 93 0.05 -13.97 24.85
C ASP A 93 -0.12 -12.68 24.02
N GLU A 94 0.59 -11.62 24.39
CA GLU A 94 0.51 -10.30 23.76
C GLU A 94 1.03 -10.31 22.30
N GLU A 95 2.08 -11.07 22.00
CA GLU A 95 2.61 -11.20 20.63
C GLU A 95 1.68 -12.04 19.73
N GLU A 96 0.89 -12.94 20.31
CA GLU A 96 -0.17 -13.67 19.61
C GLU A 96 -1.41 -12.78 19.41
N PHE A 97 -1.85 -12.05 20.44
CA PHE A 97 -2.94 -11.07 20.33
C PHE A 97 -2.67 -10.05 19.21
N GLU A 98 -1.53 -9.35 19.24
CA GLU A 98 -1.16 -8.36 18.20
C GLU A 98 -1.15 -8.98 16.79
N ARG A 99 -0.70 -10.24 16.69
CA ARG A 99 -0.58 -10.98 15.43
C ARG A 99 -1.95 -11.38 14.88
N ASN A 100 -2.86 -11.80 15.74
CA ASN A 100 -4.21 -12.20 15.38
C ASN A 100 -5.06 -10.96 15.07
N PHE A 101 -4.99 -9.94 15.93
CA PHE A 101 -5.70 -8.68 15.77
C PHE A 101 -5.32 -7.97 14.47
N GLY A 102 -4.03 -7.79 14.20
CA GLY A 102 -3.58 -7.17 12.95
C GLY A 102 -3.91 -7.99 11.70
N GLN A 103 -3.94 -9.33 11.78
CA GLN A 103 -4.41 -10.17 10.68
C GLN A 103 -5.92 -10.03 10.44
N CYS A 104 -6.70 -9.99 11.52
CA CYS A 104 -8.14 -9.79 11.46
C CYS A 104 -8.47 -8.42 10.86
N MET A 105 -7.85 -7.34 11.36
CA MET A 105 -8.05 -5.98 10.87
C MET A 105 -7.70 -5.84 9.38
N VAL A 106 -6.54 -6.34 8.94
CA VAL A 106 -6.17 -6.35 7.51
C VAL A 106 -7.24 -7.06 6.66
N SER A 107 -7.71 -8.21 7.11
CA SER A 107 -8.72 -9.00 6.38
C SER A 107 -10.09 -8.34 6.34
N GLY A 108 -10.54 -7.77 7.47
CA GLY A 108 -11.84 -7.13 7.61
C GLY A 108 -11.93 -5.80 6.86
N VAL A 109 -10.89 -4.96 6.93
CA VAL A 109 -10.81 -3.69 6.21
C VAL A 109 -10.71 -3.93 4.70
N LEU A 110 -9.96 -4.94 4.27
CA LEU A 110 -9.90 -5.32 2.85
C LEU A 110 -11.23 -5.87 2.33
N GLN A 111 -12.00 -6.56 3.17
CA GLN A 111 -13.34 -7.02 2.80
C GLN A 111 -14.32 -5.84 2.68
N ALA A 112 -14.32 -4.91 3.63
CA ALA A 112 -15.14 -3.69 3.55
C ALA A 112 -14.82 -2.86 2.29
N LEU A 113 -13.54 -2.76 1.90
CA LEU A 113 -13.17 -2.18 0.60
C LEU A 113 -13.87 -2.88 -0.56
N LYS A 114 -13.77 -4.22 -0.66
CA LYS A 114 -14.42 -4.97 -1.75
C LYS A 114 -15.94 -4.81 -1.75
N ASP A 115 -16.57 -4.76 -0.58
CA ASP A 115 -18.00 -4.59 -0.42
C ASP A 115 -18.47 -3.15 -0.75
N SER A 116 -17.55 -2.18 -0.74
CA SER A 116 -17.79 -0.78 -1.13
C SER A 116 -17.57 -0.46 -2.61
N ALA A 117 -17.13 -1.43 -3.43
CA ALA A 117 -16.91 -1.27 -4.86
C ALA A 117 -18.21 -1.40 -5.69
N GLU A 118 -18.23 -0.77 -6.86
CA GLU A 118 -19.36 -0.72 -7.82
C GLU A 118 -19.40 -1.89 -8.83
#